data_AF-A0A8C0VIM5-F1
#
_entry.id   AF-A0A8C0VIM5-F1
#
_cell.length_a   1.000
_cell.length_b   1.000
_cell.length_c   1.000
_cell.angle_alpha   90.00
_cell.angle_beta   90.00
_cell.angle_gamma   90.00
#
_symmetry.space_group_name_H-M   'P 1'
#
loop_
_entity.id
_entity.type
_entity.pdbx_description
1 polymer ?
#
loop_
_entity_poly.entity_id
_entity_poly.type
_entity_poly.pdbx_seq_one_letter_code
_entity_poly.pdbx_strand_id
1 'polypeptide(L)'
;MEFHPGKAGFLSLLLVAALSRQSLEKSLPSAEREQEDSRESPGLIRCGEYSNQVLPNGRCRIVATLPQGDERRCPDLFQLKHGRNCPIDCASVYSNGLRRSGIYSILPSVRGIPIEVLCEMDTEGGGWTVIQRRQDGSVDFNRTWNEYKEGFGDLHGEFWLGNDNIHRMTSQGDYSLRIDLEDWNNKHKHAFYQVFR
;
A
#
# COMPACT_ATOMS: atom_id res chain seq x y z
N MET A 1 17.59 -9.18 16.85
CA MET A 1 18.65 -8.26 16.39
C MET A 1 18.81 -7.21 17.48
N GLU A 2 19.85 -7.31 18.31
CA GLU A 2 20.07 -6.36 19.40
C GLU A 2 20.86 -5.14 18.91
N PHE A 3 20.35 -3.95 19.19
CA PHE A 3 21.07 -2.69 19.08
C PHE A 3 22.01 -2.58 20.29
N HIS A 4 23.29 -2.96 20.13
CA HIS A 4 24.33 -2.70 21.12
C HIS A 4 25.18 -1.48 20.72
N PRO A 5 25.43 -0.53 21.63
CA PRO A 5 26.29 0.60 21.34
C PRO A 5 27.75 0.15 21.43
N GLY A 6 28.39 0.02 20.28
CA GLY A 6 29.84 -0.13 20.19
C GLY A 6 30.32 -1.51 19.73
N LYS A 7 30.28 -1.74 18.41
CA LYS A 7 31.43 -2.20 17.60
C LYS A 7 31.00 -2.34 16.13
N ALA A 8 31.96 -2.09 15.24
CA ALA A 8 31.80 -1.79 13.83
C ALA A 8 31.07 -2.87 13.01
N GLY A 9 30.11 -2.43 12.20
CA GLY A 9 29.43 -3.21 11.17
C GLY A 9 28.15 -2.52 10.71
N PHE A 10 28.27 -1.44 9.93
CA PHE A 10 27.15 -0.75 9.24
C PHE A 10 25.82 -0.72 10.01
N LEU A 11 25.80 -0.11 11.20
CA LEU A 11 24.55 0.19 11.89
C LEU A 11 24.00 1.49 11.30
N SER A 12 23.00 1.36 10.42
CA SER A 12 22.25 2.49 9.87
C SER A 12 21.44 3.15 11.00
N LEU A 13 21.53 4.47 11.13
CA LEU A 13 20.67 5.31 11.96
C LEU A 13 19.25 5.35 11.39
N LEU A 14 19.13 5.49 10.07
CA LEU A 14 17.86 5.46 9.34
C LEU A 14 17.90 4.33 8.30
N LEU A 15 16.87 3.49 8.27
CA LEU A 15 16.65 2.49 7.23
C LEU A 15 15.21 2.66 6.74
N VAL A 16 15.03 3.04 5.49
CA VAL A 16 13.70 3.16 4.88
C VAL A 16 13.65 2.26 3.65
N ALA A 17 12.66 1.37 3.60
CA ALA A 17 12.37 0.58 2.40
C ALA A 17 11.02 1.02 1.83
N ALA A 18 10.97 1.30 0.53
CA ALA A 18 9.76 1.76 -0.13
C ALA A 18 9.56 1.14 -1.52
N LEU A 19 8.30 0.92 -1.86
CA LEU A 19 7.84 0.38 -3.14
C LEU A 19 7.25 1.49 -4.01
N SER A 20 7.55 1.49 -5.30
CA SER A 20 6.85 2.32 -6.27
C SER A 20 6.46 1.49 -7.49
N ARG A 21 5.23 1.68 -7.97
CA ARG A 21 4.72 0.98 -9.15
C ARG A 21 5.34 1.60 -10.41
N GLN A 22 5.87 0.79 -11.29
CA GLN A 22 6.40 1.27 -12.56
C GLN A 22 5.27 1.70 -13.50
N SER A 23 5.45 2.85 -14.17
CA SER A 23 4.50 3.31 -15.19
C SER A 23 4.51 2.38 -16.41
N LEU A 24 3.32 2.07 -16.93
CA LEU A 24 3.08 1.22 -18.12
C LEU A 24 3.48 1.90 -19.46
N GLU A 25 4.43 2.84 -19.47
CA GLU A 25 4.81 3.54 -20.72
C GLU A 25 5.72 2.73 -21.66
N LYS A 26 6.12 1.50 -21.32
CA LYS A 26 7.02 0.69 -22.16
C LYS A 26 6.40 -0.41 -23.01
N SER A 27 5.07 -0.53 -23.07
CA SER A 27 4.44 -1.38 -24.09
C SER A 27 2.98 -1.02 -24.31
N LEU A 28 2.73 -0.05 -25.18
CA LEU A 28 1.45 0.05 -25.86
C LEU A 28 1.55 -0.65 -27.22
N PRO A 29 0.80 -1.72 -27.46
CA PRO A 29 0.10 -1.90 -28.72
C PRO A 29 -1.22 -1.13 -28.62
N SER A 30 -1.52 -0.45 -29.72
CA SER A 30 -2.70 0.37 -29.97
C SER A 30 -4.02 -0.28 -29.55
N ALA A 31 -4.82 0.50 -28.81
CA ALA A 31 -6.28 0.54 -28.82
C ALA A 31 -7.02 -0.80 -28.91
N GLU A 32 -7.50 -1.29 -27.77
CA GLU A 32 -8.78 -2.00 -27.71
C GLU A 32 -9.70 -1.30 -26.73
N ARG A 33 -10.80 -0.82 -27.31
CA ARG A 33 -11.93 -0.19 -26.66
C ARG A 33 -12.74 -1.33 -26.04
N GLU A 34 -12.59 -1.59 -24.75
CA GLU A 34 -13.44 -2.58 -24.10
C GLU A 34 -14.85 -2.00 -23.90
N GLN A 35 -15.73 -2.47 -24.77
CA GLN A 35 -17.14 -2.25 -24.80
C GLN A 35 -17.79 -2.83 -23.53
N GLU A 36 -18.65 -2.04 -22.91
CA GLU A 36 -19.47 -2.40 -21.76
C GLU A 36 -20.43 -3.54 -22.15
N ASP A 37 -20.06 -4.80 -21.84
CA ASP A 37 -20.94 -5.97 -22.00
C ASP A 37 -21.91 -6.02 -20.81
N SER A 38 -23.07 -5.38 -21.01
CA SER A 38 -24.26 -5.54 -20.19
C SER A 38 -24.83 -6.96 -20.36
N ARG A 39 -24.26 -7.93 -19.66
CA ARG A 39 -24.91 -9.23 -19.43
C ARG A 39 -25.26 -9.36 -17.96
N GLU A 40 -26.51 -9.05 -17.65
CA GLU A 40 -27.15 -9.47 -16.40
C GLU A 40 -27.10 -11.00 -16.31
N SER A 41 -26.24 -11.53 -15.45
CA SER A 41 -26.36 -12.91 -14.99
C SER A 41 -27.43 -12.96 -13.91
N PRO A 42 -28.51 -13.75 -14.09
CA PRO A 42 -29.57 -13.87 -13.09
C PRO A 42 -29.06 -14.73 -11.93
N GLY A 43 -28.84 -14.12 -10.76
CA GLY A 43 -28.56 -14.87 -9.54
C GLY A 43 -27.73 -14.20 -8.45
N LEU A 44 -27.24 -12.96 -8.63
CA LEU A 44 -26.50 -12.30 -7.56
C LEU A 44 -27.44 -11.55 -6.61
N ILE A 45 -27.50 -11.99 -5.35
CA ILE A 45 -28.21 -11.29 -4.27
C ILE A 45 -27.62 -9.87 -4.17
N ARG A 46 -28.42 -8.84 -4.48
CA ARG A 46 -28.04 -7.44 -4.30
C ARG A 46 -28.04 -7.11 -2.80
N CYS A 47 -26.90 -7.27 -2.14
CA CYS A 47 -26.64 -6.50 -0.93
C CYS A 47 -26.56 -5.01 -1.33
N GLY A 48 -27.01 -4.10 -0.47
CA GLY A 48 -27.49 -2.75 -0.83
C GLY A 48 -26.50 -1.81 -1.54
N GLU A 49 -26.78 -0.51 -1.57
CA GLU A 49 -25.93 0.44 -2.28
C GLU A 49 -24.52 0.51 -1.65
N TYR A 50 -23.49 0.45 -2.50
CA TYR A 50 -22.09 0.64 -2.13
C TYR A 50 -21.58 1.94 -2.74
N SER A 51 -20.90 2.77 -1.95
CA SER A 51 -20.20 3.96 -2.44
C SER A 51 -18.79 4.01 -1.90
N ASN A 52 -17.86 4.51 -2.72
CA ASN A 52 -16.51 4.83 -2.28
C ASN A 52 -16.12 6.25 -2.71
N GLN A 53 -15.44 6.94 -1.81
CA GLN A 53 -15.03 8.33 -2.02
C GLN A 53 -13.66 8.57 -1.42
N VAL A 54 -12.73 9.10 -2.23
CA VAL A 54 -11.50 9.69 -1.72
C VAL A 54 -11.84 11.05 -1.14
N LEU A 55 -11.62 11.20 0.16
CA LEU A 55 -11.81 12.44 0.89
C LEU A 55 -10.64 13.40 0.59
N PRO A 56 -10.81 14.73 0.75
CA PRO A 56 -9.74 15.70 0.50
C PRO A 56 -8.46 15.48 1.33
N ASN A 57 -8.57 14.78 2.46
CA ASN A 57 -7.45 14.39 3.31
C ASN A 57 -6.75 13.09 2.85
N GLY A 58 -7.11 12.56 1.69
CA GLY A 58 -6.51 11.33 1.16
C GLY A 58 -7.03 10.03 1.77
N ARG A 59 -8.05 10.07 2.64
CA ARG A 59 -8.70 8.86 3.17
C ARG A 59 -9.75 8.33 2.20
N CYS A 60 -9.80 7.02 2.03
CA CYS A 60 -10.82 6.33 1.25
C CYS A 60 -11.99 5.96 2.17
N ARG A 61 -13.15 6.59 1.98
CA ARG A 61 -14.39 6.23 2.68
C ARG A 61 -15.16 5.21 1.86
N ILE A 62 -15.38 4.02 2.41
CA ILE A 62 -16.26 2.99 1.83
C ILE A 62 -17.54 2.91 2.68
N VAL A 63 -18.70 3.06 2.04
CA VAL A 63 -20.01 2.95 2.69
C VAL A 63 -20.80 1.85 2.01
N ALA A 64 -21.40 0.97 2.81
CA ALA A 64 -22.33 -0.06 2.35
C ALA A 64 -23.63 0.07 3.15
N THR A 65 -24.77 0.10 2.47
CA THR A 65 -26.08 0.02 3.12
C THR A 65 -26.50 -1.45 3.21
N LEU A 66 -26.69 -1.97 4.42
CA LEU A 66 -27.25 -3.31 4.62
C LEU A 66 -28.77 -3.30 4.37
N PRO A 67 -29.33 -4.28 3.65
CA PRO A 67 -30.78 -4.40 3.52
C PRO A 67 -31.42 -4.65 4.89
N GLN A 68 -32.55 -3.98 5.14
CA GLN A 68 -33.31 -4.16 6.38
C GLN A 68 -34.16 -5.43 6.27
N GLY A 69 -33.85 -6.44 7.09
CA GLY A 69 -34.70 -7.62 7.27
C GLY A 69 -34.48 -8.75 6.27
N ASP A 70 -33.53 -9.64 6.57
CA ASP A 70 -33.71 -11.09 6.72
C ASP A 70 -32.35 -11.67 7.12
N GLU A 71 -32.33 -12.75 7.88
CA GLU A 71 -31.14 -13.39 8.47
C GLU A 71 -30.23 -14.09 7.42
N ARG A 72 -30.15 -13.54 6.21
CA ARG A 72 -29.21 -13.95 5.17
C ARG A 72 -27.98 -13.08 5.30
N ARG A 73 -26.94 -13.63 5.92
CA ARG A 73 -25.58 -13.06 5.88
C ARG A 73 -25.26 -12.77 4.42
N CYS A 74 -24.93 -11.52 4.09
CA CYS A 74 -24.33 -11.22 2.79
C CYS A 74 -23.15 -12.18 2.63
N PRO A 75 -23.08 -12.97 1.54
CA PRO A 75 -21.89 -13.76 1.26
C PRO A 75 -20.70 -12.80 1.29
N ASP A 76 -19.68 -13.13 2.09
CA ASP A 76 -18.55 -12.25 2.39
C ASP A 76 -18.11 -11.44 1.16
N LEU A 77 -18.27 -10.12 1.27
CA LEU A 77 -17.37 -9.04 0.82
C LEU A 77 -16.63 -9.11 -0.55
N PHE A 78 -16.96 -9.98 -1.51
CA PHE A 78 -16.06 -10.26 -2.63
C PHE A 78 -16.43 -9.68 -4.01
N GLN A 79 -17.41 -8.76 -4.10
CA GLN A 79 -17.68 -8.04 -5.36
C GLN A 79 -17.85 -6.54 -5.19
N LEU A 80 -16.83 -5.88 -4.62
CA LEU A 80 -16.66 -4.44 -4.83
C LEU A 80 -16.08 -4.20 -6.24
N LYS A 81 -16.89 -4.39 -7.29
CA LYS A 81 -16.61 -3.79 -8.61
C LYS A 81 -16.48 -2.26 -8.55
N HIS A 82 -16.83 -1.66 -7.41
CA HIS A 82 -16.72 -0.24 -7.13
C HIS A 82 -15.40 0.21 -6.51
N GLY A 83 -14.45 -0.67 -6.14
CA GLY A 83 -13.13 -0.26 -5.60
C GLY A 83 -12.26 0.63 -6.52
N ARG A 84 -12.72 0.91 -7.75
CA ARG A 84 -12.01 1.65 -8.80
C ARG A 84 -11.62 3.08 -8.46
N ASN A 85 -12.30 3.72 -7.50
CA ASN A 85 -12.03 5.13 -7.18
C ASN A 85 -11.01 5.33 -6.06
N CYS A 86 -10.63 4.27 -5.32
CA CYS A 86 -9.61 4.41 -4.28
C CYS A 86 -8.23 4.07 -4.83
N PRO A 87 -7.19 4.85 -4.47
CA PRO A 87 -5.84 4.59 -4.93
C PRO A 87 -5.39 3.22 -4.41
N ILE A 88 -4.76 2.44 -5.28
CA ILE A 88 -4.31 1.08 -4.97
C ILE A 88 -2.92 1.05 -4.32
N ASP A 89 -2.20 2.16 -4.40
CA ASP A 89 -0.90 2.43 -3.80
C ASP A 89 -0.57 3.93 -3.81
N CYS A 90 0.58 4.32 -3.23
CA CYS A 90 1.04 5.71 -3.21
C CYS A 90 1.36 6.28 -4.60
N ALA A 91 1.74 5.44 -5.58
CA ALA A 91 1.92 5.89 -6.96
C ALA A 91 0.59 6.40 -7.56
N SER A 92 -0.52 5.71 -7.25
CA SER A 92 -1.87 6.13 -7.62
C SER A 92 -2.33 7.37 -6.84
N VAL A 93 -1.95 7.50 -5.57
CA VAL A 93 -2.18 8.74 -4.79
C VAL A 93 -1.47 9.92 -5.47
N TYR A 94 -0.22 9.73 -5.87
CA TYR A 94 0.59 10.75 -6.52
C TYR A 94 0.03 11.16 -7.90
N SER A 95 -0.38 10.19 -8.72
CA SER A 95 -0.98 10.45 -10.04
C SER A 95 -2.35 11.16 -9.94
N ASN A 96 -3.09 10.93 -8.85
CA ASN A 96 -4.32 11.67 -8.53
C ASN A 96 -4.07 13.12 -8.06
N GLY A 97 -2.81 13.57 -8.01
CA GLY A 97 -2.43 14.95 -7.71
C GLY A 97 -2.15 15.23 -6.23
N LEU A 98 -2.25 14.23 -5.35
CA LEU A 98 -1.91 14.35 -3.93
C LEU A 98 -0.39 14.19 -3.76
N ARG A 99 0.33 15.31 -3.74
CA ARG A 99 1.81 15.35 -3.79
C ARG A 99 2.49 15.65 -2.46
N ARG A 100 1.77 15.58 -1.34
CA ARG A 100 2.37 15.81 -0.01
C ARG A 100 2.66 14.47 0.66
N SER A 101 3.85 14.29 1.20
CA SER A 101 4.18 13.12 2.01
C SER A 101 3.28 13.06 3.24
N GLY A 102 2.88 11.85 3.62
CA GLY A 102 1.94 11.64 4.72
C GLY A 102 1.27 10.28 4.69
N ILE A 103 0.37 10.04 5.64
CA ILE A 103 -0.39 8.80 5.73
C ILE A 103 -1.65 8.89 4.87
N TYR A 104 -1.82 7.90 4.00
CA TYR A 104 -2.96 7.79 3.09
C TYR A 104 -3.63 6.43 3.23
N SER A 105 -4.91 6.34 2.88
CA SER A 105 -5.61 5.05 2.78
C SER A 105 -5.55 4.55 1.34
N ILE A 106 -4.96 3.37 1.15
CA ILE A 106 -4.90 2.70 -0.16
C ILE A 106 -5.70 1.40 -0.13
N LEU A 107 -6.05 0.90 -1.31
CA LEU A 107 -6.76 -0.36 -1.49
C LEU A 107 -5.94 -1.32 -2.38
N PRO A 108 -4.97 -2.07 -1.82
CA PRO A 108 -4.08 -2.95 -2.60
C PRO A 108 -4.79 -4.13 -3.29
N SER A 109 -6.08 -4.33 -3.07
CA SER A 109 -6.83 -5.33 -3.82
C SER A 109 -8.24 -4.83 -3.99
N VAL A 110 -8.78 -4.96 -5.20
CA VAL A 110 -10.15 -4.59 -5.55
C VAL A 110 -11.19 -5.28 -4.64
N ARG A 111 -10.82 -6.43 -4.05
CA ARG A 111 -11.65 -7.19 -3.11
C ARG A 111 -11.13 -7.14 -1.66
N GLY A 112 -10.21 -6.22 -1.38
CA GLY A 112 -9.58 -6.04 -0.08
C GLY A 112 -10.28 -5.02 0.80
N ILE A 113 -9.74 -4.85 2.00
CA ILE A 113 -10.07 -3.76 2.92
C ILE A 113 -9.00 -2.67 2.74
N PRO A 114 -9.36 -1.37 2.78
CA PRO A 114 -8.38 -0.30 2.77
C PRO A 114 -7.38 -0.44 3.92
N ILE A 115 -6.12 -0.15 3.64
CA ILE A 115 -5.05 -0.08 4.64
C ILE A 115 -4.46 1.33 4.64
N GLU A 116 -3.95 1.75 5.79
CA GLU A 116 -3.18 2.99 5.90
C GLU A 116 -1.71 2.71 5.59
N VAL A 117 -1.09 3.61 4.83
CA VAL A 117 0.32 3.54 4.46
C VAL A 117 0.95 4.92 4.54
N LEU A 118 2.26 4.96 4.83
CA LEU A 118 3.05 6.17 4.67
C LEU A 118 3.46 6.31 3.20
N CYS A 119 3.04 7.38 2.56
CA CYS A 119 3.47 7.75 1.22
C CYS A 119 4.56 8.83 1.29
N GLU A 120 5.69 8.55 0.64
CA GLU A 120 6.76 9.51 0.41
C GLU A 120 6.63 10.07 -1.02
N MET A 121 6.35 11.36 -1.12
CA MET A 121 6.01 12.05 -2.37
C MET A 121 7.12 12.98 -2.86
N ASP A 122 8.09 13.31 -2.00
CA ASP A 122 9.13 14.30 -2.31
C ASP A 122 10.39 13.66 -2.93
N THR A 123 10.64 12.37 -2.65
CA THR A 123 11.81 11.63 -3.14
C THR A 123 11.64 11.16 -4.58
N GLU A 124 12.60 11.46 -5.46
CA GLU A 124 12.80 10.87 -6.80
C GLU A 124 11.51 10.45 -7.54
N GLY A 125 10.72 11.43 -7.97
CA GLY A 125 9.49 11.20 -8.75
C GLY A 125 8.24 10.92 -7.91
N GLY A 126 8.38 10.74 -6.59
CA GLY A 126 7.29 10.56 -5.64
C GLY A 126 6.50 9.26 -5.82
N GLY A 127 5.44 9.10 -5.03
CA GLY A 127 4.56 7.93 -5.10
C GLY A 127 5.14 6.67 -4.45
N TRP A 128 6.09 6.84 -3.53
CA TRP A 128 6.72 5.73 -2.82
C TRP A 128 5.85 5.29 -1.64
N THR A 129 5.40 4.05 -1.65
CA THR A 129 4.77 3.40 -0.49
C THR A 129 5.85 2.88 0.43
N VAL A 130 6.02 3.49 1.60
CA VAL A 130 7.00 3.02 2.59
C VAL A 130 6.50 1.73 3.23
N ILE A 131 7.29 0.67 3.13
CA ILE A 131 6.96 -0.66 3.66
C ILE A 131 7.65 -0.95 5.00
N GLN A 132 8.74 -0.24 5.29
CA GLN A 132 9.50 -0.39 6.51
C GLN A 132 10.28 0.89 6.81
N ARG A 133 10.31 1.30 8.08
CA ARG A 133 11.12 2.43 8.58
C ARG A 133 11.76 2.12 9.93
N ARG A 134 13.08 2.33 10.05
CA ARG A 134 13.85 2.42 11.30
C ARG A 134 14.51 3.79 11.39
N GLN A 135 14.55 4.40 12.57
CA GLN A 135 15.17 5.70 12.80
C GLN A 135 15.73 5.90 14.21
N ASP A 136 15.19 5.22 15.23
CA ASP A 136 15.46 5.51 16.65
C ASP A 136 15.45 4.28 17.57
N GLY A 137 15.09 3.10 17.06
CA GLY A 137 14.99 1.87 17.83
C GLY A 137 13.79 1.81 18.78
N SER A 138 12.79 2.68 18.62
CA SER A 138 11.58 2.72 19.46
C SER A 138 10.69 1.49 19.35
N VAL A 139 10.81 0.72 18.26
CA VAL A 139 10.02 -0.49 18.03
C VAL A 139 10.94 -1.70 17.96
N ASP A 140 10.59 -2.77 18.68
CA ASP A 140 11.27 -4.05 18.58
C ASP A 140 10.90 -4.74 17.26
N PHE A 141 11.90 -5.20 16.51
CA PHE A 141 11.77 -5.95 15.26
C PHE A 141 12.06 -7.45 15.46
N ASN A 142 12.37 -7.90 16.67
CA ASN A 142 12.46 -9.31 17.01
C ASN A 142 11.06 -9.90 17.26
N ARG A 143 10.28 -10.00 16.18
CA ARG A 143 8.87 -10.39 16.21
C ARG A 143 8.61 -11.80 15.69
N THR A 144 7.45 -12.34 16.06
CA THR A 144 6.97 -13.62 15.56
C THR A 144 6.60 -13.55 14.07
N TRP A 145 6.47 -14.72 13.42
CA TRP A 145 6.00 -14.79 12.04
C TRP A 145 4.63 -14.12 11.85
N ASN A 146 3.70 -14.30 12.78
CA ASN A 146 2.35 -13.74 12.65
C ASN A 146 2.38 -12.20 12.71
N GLU A 147 3.19 -11.62 13.57
CA GLU A 147 3.38 -10.17 13.63
C GLU A 147 4.03 -9.64 12.34
N TYR A 148 5.02 -10.34 11.77
CA TYR A 148 5.58 -9.96 10.47
C TYR A 148 4.58 -10.11 9.32
N LYS A 149 3.68 -11.09 9.40
CA LYS A 149 2.62 -11.30 8.42
C LYS A 149 1.62 -10.14 8.43
N GLU A 150 1.16 -9.74 9.61
CA GLU A 150 0.14 -8.69 9.80
C GLU A 150 0.72 -7.27 9.71
N GLY A 151 1.95 -7.07 10.17
CA GLY A 151 2.56 -5.76 10.35
C GLY A 151 2.57 -5.31 11.81
N PHE A 152 3.48 -4.39 12.15
CA PHE A 152 3.62 -3.85 13.51
C PHE A 152 4.29 -2.48 13.50
N GLY A 153 4.18 -1.75 14.61
CA GLY A 153 4.74 -0.40 14.79
C GLY A 153 3.74 0.71 14.50
N ASP A 154 4.25 1.92 14.25
CA ASP A 154 3.45 3.12 14.00
C ASP A 154 3.92 3.78 12.69
N LEU A 155 2.99 4.09 11.78
CA LEU A 155 3.27 4.79 10.52
C LEU A 155 3.86 6.20 10.72
N HIS A 156 3.68 6.80 11.90
CA HIS A 156 4.32 8.05 12.30
C HIS A 156 5.77 7.88 12.82
N GLY A 157 6.22 6.64 13.06
CA GLY A 157 7.53 6.32 13.63
C GLY A 157 8.19 5.12 12.93
N GLU A 158 8.61 4.12 13.71
CA GLU A 158 9.14 2.86 13.19
C GLU A 158 8.03 1.83 12.96
N PHE A 159 8.08 1.14 11.82
CA PHE A 159 7.09 0.11 11.51
C PHE A 159 7.57 -0.91 10.46
N TRP A 160 6.83 -2.02 10.40
CA TRP A 160 6.81 -2.99 9.31
C TRP A 160 5.37 -3.09 8.79
N LEU A 161 5.17 -2.86 7.49
CA LEU A 161 3.82 -2.80 6.92
C LEU A 161 3.06 -4.14 6.95
N GLY A 162 3.77 -5.26 7.04
CA GLY A 162 3.19 -6.60 7.03
C GLY A 162 3.38 -7.32 5.70
N ASN A 163 3.82 -8.58 5.76
CA ASN A 163 4.15 -9.37 4.57
C ASN A 163 2.94 -9.58 3.67
N ASP A 164 1.74 -9.77 4.24
CA ASP A 164 0.52 -9.93 3.45
C ASP A 164 0.17 -8.64 2.69
N ASN A 165 0.45 -7.47 3.26
CA ASN A 165 0.23 -6.19 2.59
C ASN A 165 1.25 -5.95 1.48
N ILE A 166 2.52 -6.22 1.76
CA ILE A 166 3.63 -6.10 0.79
C ILE A 166 3.38 -7.02 -0.39
N HIS A 167 3.11 -8.31 -0.14
CA HIS A 167 2.84 -9.29 -1.18
C HIS A 167 1.60 -8.94 -2.02
N ARG A 168 0.53 -8.45 -1.38
CA ARG A 168 -0.66 -7.98 -2.10
C ARG A 168 -0.36 -6.81 -3.03
N MET A 169 0.55 -5.91 -2.66
CA MET A 169 1.00 -4.83 -3.54
C MET A 169 1.85 -5.37 -4.69
N THR A 170 2.94 -6.06 -4.38
CA THR A 170 3.93 -6.51 -5.37
C THR A 170 3.40 -7.54 -6.36
N SER A 171 2.31 -8.24 -6.02
CA SER A 171 1.65 -9.19 -6.92
C SER A 171 0.75 -8.54 -7.98
N GLN A 172 0.43 -7.24 -7.89
CA GLN A 172 -0.46 -6.57 -8.84
C GLN A 172 0.22 -6.15 -10.15
N GLY A 173 1.54 -6.09 -10.19
CA GLY A 173 2.28 -5.57 -11.33
C GLY A 173 3.76 -5.43 -11.02
N ASP A 174 4.47 -4.67 -11.84
CA ASP A 174 5.90 -4.46 -11.66
C ASP A 174 6.16 -3.31 -10.68
N TYR A 175 6.75 -3.65 -9.54
CA TYR A 175 7.17 -2.71 -8.51
C TYR A 175 8.69 -2.61 -8.48
N SER A 176 9.20 -1.41 -8.26
CA SER A 176 10.59 -1.18 -7.88
C SER A 176 10.69 -1.02 -6.37
N LEU A 177 11.78 -1.52 -5.80
CA LEU A 177 12.11 -1.38 -4.38
C LEU A 177 13.31 -0.45 -4.23
N ARG A 178 13.17 0.56 -3.38
CA ARG A 178 14.28 1.42 -2.95
C ARG A 178 14.52 1.22 -1.46
N ILE A 179 15.79 1.09 -1.08
CA ILE A 179 16.22 1.01 0.31
C ILE A 179 17.21 2.14 0.54
N ASP A 180 16.84 3.10 1.39
CA ASP A 180 17.70 4.20 1.84
C ASP A 180 18.27 3.88 3.22
N LEU A 181 19.57 4.17 3.37
CA LEU A 181 20.38 3.95 4.56
C LEU A 181 21.10 5.24 4.91
N GLU A 182 21.15 5.59 6.19
CA GLU A 182 21.95 6.69 6.72
C GLU A 182 22.79 6.20 7.89
N ASP A 183 24.09 6.50 7.93
CA ASP A 183 24.94 6.19 9.08
C ASP A 183 24.97 7.31 10.13
N TRP A 184 25.62 7.06 11.27
CA TRP A 184 25.79 8.02 12.36
C TRP A 184 26.58 9.28 12.00
N ASN A 185 27.22 9.31 10.82
CA ASN A 185 27.93 10.47 10.30
C ASN A 185 27.12 11.17 9.19
N ASN A 186 25.81 10.91 9.12
CA ASN A 186 24.88 11.42 8.11
C ASN A 186 25.29 11.05 6.67
N LYS A 187 25.97 9.91 6.48
CA LYS A 187 26.27 9.42 5.12
C LYS A 187 25.11 8.60 4.61
N HIS A 188 24.49 9.12 3.55
CA HIS A 188 23.40 8.44 2.87
C HIS A 188 23.91 7.48 1.79
N LYS A 189 23.33 6.28 1.74
CA LYS A 189 23.47 5.32 0.65
C LYS A 189 22.09 4.78 0.30
N HIS A 190 21.91 4.38 -0.95
CA HIS A 190 20.69 3.70 -1.36
C HIS A 190 21.00 2.46 -2.19
N ALA A 191 20.08 1.50 -2.16
CA ALA A 191 20.01 0.39 -3.09
C ALA A 191 18.68 0.46 -3.83
N PHE A 192 18.72 0.35 -5.15
CA PHE A 192 17.54 0.36 -6.00
C PHE A 192 17.44 -0.97 -6.75
N TYR A 193 16.28 -1.62 -6.64
CA TYR A 193 15.94 -2.84 -7.35
C TYR A 193 14.80 -2.52 -8.31
N GLN A 194 15.08 -2.65 -9.61
CA GLN A 194 14.10 -2.30 -10.63
C GLN A 194 12.84 -3.16 -10.53
N VAL A 195 12.96 -4.46 -10.27
CA VAL A 195 11.82 -5.37 -10.15
C VAL A 195 11.87 -6.08 -8.79
N PHE A 196 10.76 -6.01 -8.05
CA PHE A 196 10.57 -6.65 -6.76
C PHE A 196 9.18 -7.31 -6.70
N ARG A 197 9.12 -8.56 -6.22
CA ARG A 197 7.91 -9.38 -6.16
C ARG A 197 7.79 -10.07 -4.81
#